data_AF-A0A932LC40-F1
#
_entry.id   AF-A0A932LC40-F1
#
_cell.length_a   1.000
_cell.length_b   1.000
_cell.length_c   1.000
_cell.angle_alpha   90.00
_cell.angle_beta   90.00
_cell.angle_gamma   90.00
#
_symmetry.space_group_name_H-M   'P 1'
#
loop_
_entity.id
_entity.type
_entity.pdbx_description
1 polymer ?
#
loop_
_entity_poly.entity_id
_entity_poly.type
_entity_poly.pdbx_seq_one_letter_code
_entity_poly.pdbx_strand_id
1 'polypeptide(L)'
;MAGKSLGAITAQDEQIRLLTYTAVAAGARGLIFESRTRLDAADIQTKARAASLELLNLELALIEPWGAAGSYLSSIAGSDPQVTGAILQAERERVVLPLWMGTGSQFVPGQSAGNSISFVIPGVPEDHRAYEITPAGVKPLETRRVTGGTSATLDEFGLTSIILLTQNPVAISELSGRLARSRERAARLQRDLAYQKLRNIEEMERRLASIAPSPRQGPAWFSAARAGLEKSDLAMGAGEFEAAYLSAQRAMRPMRLIERAHWDAHSRALGPPVASPLGTSFATLPEHLQLVGRIRGGRFESSQLPGGDFERLDSMLSAGWRNLMHPQPGLETQAELTPEAARSGTLGMRLQVRSTLTSQSPALVESAPLWISSPALSTVPGAIYRIRAAVRIAAPITGSNDGLMVVDSLGGEPLAERIRTTRGWQEVTLYRVAAGTAPLAVSFVLTGLGTVDIDDVRIEPLLPAGAGRLDQVALPNTDDLRRLPVVR
;
A
#
# COMPACT_ATOMS: atom_id res chain seq x y z
N MET A 1 9.21 -28.65 17.87
CA MET A 1 9.93 -27.37 18.01
C MET A 1 8.90 -26.25 17.99
N ALA A 2 8.73 -25.55 19.10
CA ALA A 2 7.82 -24.41 19.18
C ALA A 2 8.26 -23.35 18.16
N GLY A 3 7.40 -23.06 17.19
CA GLY A 3 7.66 -22.03 16.20
C GLY A 3 7.91 -20.71 16.93
N LYS A 4 9.08 -20.12 16.72
CA LYS A 4 9.23 -18.68 16.95
C LYS A 4 8.06 -18.03 16.22
N SER A 5 7.18 -17.38 16.97
CA SER A 5 6.14 -16.52 16.39
C SER A 5 6.85 -15.67 15.34
N LEU A 6 6.47 -15.84 14.07
CA LEU A 6 6.71 -14.80 13.08
C LEU A 6 6.23 -13.51 13.76
N GLY A 7 7.12 -12.54 13.95
CA GLY A 7 6.72 -11.25 14.49
C GLY A 7 5.50 -10.80 13.70
N ALA A 8 4.39 -10.50 14.39
CA ALA A 8 3.16 -10.14 13.71
C ALA A 8 3.49 -9.08 12.64
N ILE A 9 3.03 -9.28 11.40
CA ILE A 9 3.22 -8.31 10.33
C ILE A 9 2.56 -7.02 10.80
N THR A 10 3.36 -6.05 11.25
CA THR A 10 2.88 -4.76 11.72
C THR A 10 3.01 -3.75 10.60
N ALA A 11 1.97 -2.95 10.38
CA ALA A 11 2.08 -1.77 9.53
C ALA A 11 3.23 -0.89 10.03
N GLN A 12 4.09 -0.46 9.10
CA GLN A 12 5.19 0.44 9.42
C GLN A 12 4.64 1.85 9.70
N ASP A 13 5.36 2.64 10.49
CA ASP A 13 5.01 4.01 10.86
C ASP A 13 4.69 4.88 9.63
N GLU A 14 5.49 4.73 8.58
CA GLU A 14 5.36 5.48 7.33
C GLU A 14 4.10 5.09 6.54
N GLN A 15 3.71 3.81 6.58
CA GLN A 15 2.48 3.32 5.95
C GLN A 15 1.25 3.84 6.70
N ILE A 16 1.26 3.77 8.03
CA ILE A 16 0.18 4.30 8.89
C ILE A 16 -0.02 5.79 8.59
N ARG A 17 1.07 6.55 8.51
CA ARG A 17 1.05 7.99 8.24
C ARG A 17 0.52 8.31 6.84
N LEU A 18 1.02 7.64 5.79
CA LEU A 18 0.52 7.84 4.42
C LEU A 18 -0.96 7.50 4.30
N LEU A 19 -1.39 6.34 4.80
CA LEU A 19 -2.79 5.91 4.76
C LEU A 19 -3.71 6.89 5.49
N THR A 20 -3.24 7.44 6.62
CA THR A 20 -3.99 8.44 7.38
C THR A 20 -4.18 9.73 6.58
N TYR A 21 -3.11 10.27 6.02
CA TYR A 21 -3.20 11.48 5.20
C TYR A 21 -4.01 11.25 3.93
N THR A 22 -3.92 10.07 3.31
CA THR A 22 -4.78 9.69 2.17
C THR A 22 -6.25 9.64 2.58
N ALA A 23 -6.58 9.07 3.74
CA ALA A 23 -7.95 9.01 4.23
C ALA A 23 -8.52 10.42 4.50
N VAL A 24 -7.76 11.28 5.19
CA VAL A 24 -8.16 12.66 5.44
C VAL A 24 -8.29 13.45 4.13
N ALA A 25 -7.33 13.28 3.20
CA ALA A 25 -7.38 13.87 1.87
C ALA A 25 -8.61 13.43 1.06
N ALA A 26 -9.09 12.20 1.27
CA ALA A 26 -10.31 11.67 0.67
C ALA A 26 -11.60 12.11 1.39
N GLY A 27 -11.49 12.93 2.45
CA GLY A 27 -12.64 13.45 3.21
C GLY A 27 -13.10 12.56 4.36
N ALA A 28 -12.32 11.56 4.78
CA ALA A 28 -12.63 10.77 5.97
C ALA A 28 -12.58 11.64 7.22
N ARG A 29 -13.65 11.61 8.02
CA ARG A 29 -13.79 12.36 9.29
C ARG A 29 -13.57 11.51 10.53
N GLY A 30 -13.47 10.20 10.36
CA GLY A 30 -13.20 9.23 11.42
C GLY A 30 -12.09 8.29 10.97
N LEU A 31 -11.15 8.03 11.86
CA LEU A 31 -10.02 7.14 11.63
C LEU A 31 -10.04 6.05 12.71
N ILE A 32 -10.02 4.79 12.29
CA ILE A 32 -9.99 3.64 13.18
C ILE A 32 -8.69 2.88 12.92
N PHE A 33 -7.91 2.67 13.98
CA PHE A 33 -6.69 1.88 13.94
C PHE A 33 -6.90 0.59 14.73
N GLU A 34 -6.95 -0.53 14.03
CA GLU A 34 -7.06 -1.83 14.66
C GLU A 34 -5.67 -2.38 15.02
N SER A 35 -5.56 -2.97 16.21
CA SER A 35 -4.34 -3.64 16.65
C SER A 35 -4.65 -5.01 17.20
N ARG A 36 -3.84 -6.01 16.81
CA ARG A 36 -3.96 -7.39 17.29
C ARG A 36 -3.43 -7.60 18.71
N THR A 37 -2.76 -6.59 19.26
CA THR A 37 -2.20 -6.59 20.61
C THR A 37 -2.51 -5.26 21.28
N ARG A 38 -2.59 -5.26 22.61
CA ARG A 38 -2.87 -4.04 23.38
C ARG A 38 -1.78 -3.00 23.13
N LEU A 39 -2.16 -1.72 23.05
CA LEU A 39 -1.23 -0.62 22.80
C LEU A 39 -0.40 -0.21 24.04
N ASP A 40 -0.70 -0.78 25.21
CA ASP A 40 0.00 -0.54 26.47
C ASP A 40 1.03 -1.65 26.82
N ALA A 41 1.23 -2.63 25.92
CA ALA A 41 2.21 -3.69 26.14
C ALA A 41 3.65 -3.16 26.11
N ALA A 42 4.53 -3.80 26.89
CA ALA A 42 5.90 -3.32 27.13
C ALA A 42 6.90 -3.65 26.01
N ASP A 43 6.50 -4.47 25.03
CA ASP A 43 7.37 -4.90 23.94
C ASP A 43 7.72 -3.75 22.98
N ILE A 44 8.85 -3.89 22.29
CA ILE A 44 9.42 -2.81 21.45
C ILE A 44 8.47 -2.46 20.28
N GLN A 45 7.79 -3.45 19.70
CA GLN A 45 6.90 -3.23 18.55
C GLN A 45 5.63 -2.49 18.97
N THR A 46 5.10 -2.78 20.15
CA THR A 46 3.98 -2.02 20.72
C THR A 46 4.38 -0.59 21.05
N LYS A 47 5.54 -0.38 21.68
CA LYS A 47 6.06 0.98 21.95
C LYS A 47 6.24 1.80 20.68
N ALA A 48 6.75 1.17 19.60
CA ALA A 48 6.88 1.81 18.29
C ALA A 48 5.52 2.24 17.70
N ARG A 49 4.54 1.33 17.73
CA ARG A 49 3.18 1.63 17.25
C ARG A 49 2.50 2.73 18.07
N ALA A 50 2.60 2.67 19.39
CA ALA A 50 2.06 3.72 20.26
C ALA A 50 2.72 5.08 19.98
N ALA A 51 4.05 5.12 19.83
CA ALA A 51 4.77 6.35 19.48
C ALA A 51 4.38 6.90 18.09
N SER A 52 4.19 6.01 17.10
CA SER A 52 3.74 6.38 15.75
C SER A 52 2.33 6.99 15.78
N LEU A 53 1.38 6.36 16.48
CA LEU A 53 0.02 6.88 16.63
C LEU A 53 -0.02 8.18 17.43
N GLU A 54 0.81 8.31 18.47
CA GLU A 54 0.90 9.55 19.24
C GLU A 54 1.43 10.71 18.40
N LEU A 55 2.50 10.50 17.63
CA LEU A 55 3.02 11.52 16.73
C LEU A 55 2.00 11.90 15.66
N LEU A 56 1.29 10.91 15.11
CA LEU A 56 0.21 11.14 14.16
C LEU A 56 -0.95 11.95 14.76
N ASN A 57 -1.32 11.69 16.02
CA ASN A 57 -2.32 12.50 16.71
C ASN A 57 -1.87 13.94 16.89
N LEU A 58 -0.58 14.18 17.18
CA LEU A 58 -0.03 15.53 17.20
C LEU A 58 -0.13 16.21 15.83
N GLU A 59 0.08 15.48 14.73
CA GLU A 59 -0.09 15.99 13.36
C GLU A 59 -1.55 16.32 13.04
N LEU A 60 -2.47 15.38 13.32
CA LEU A 60 -3.90 15.53 13.05
C LEU A 60 -4.50 16.70 13.84
N ALA A 61 -4.05 16.92 15.07
CA ALA A 61 -4.49 18.05 15.88
C ALA A 61 -4.17 19.42 15.23
N LEU A 62 -3.14 19.49 14.37
CA LEU A 62 -2.78 20.73 13.66
C LEU A 62 -3.74 21.05 12.52
N ILE A 63 -4.35 20.01 11.93
CA ILE A 63 -5.26 20.14 10.80
C ILE A 63 -6.74 19.89 11.16
N GLU A 64 -7.04 19.62 12.43
CA GLU A 64 -8.37 19.30 12.93
C GLU A 64 -9.49 20.23 12.39
N PRO A 65 -9.33 21.58 12.38
CA PRO A 65 -10.38 22.47 11.86
C PRO A 65 -10.78 22.16 10.40
N TRP A 66 -9.82 21.76 9.57
CA TRP A 66 -10.04 21.44 8.15
C TRP A 66 -10.36 19.97 7.93
N GLY A 67 -9.70 19.07 8.66
CA GLY A 67 -9.90 17.63 8.51
C GLY A 67 -11.26 17.16 9.03
N ALA A 68 -11.75 17.72 10.14
CA ALA A 68 -13.01 17.29 10.76
C ALA A 68 -14.22 18.07 10.22
N ALA A 69 -14.10 19.40 10.10
CA ALA A 69 -15.21 20.29 9.74
C ALA A 69 -15.12 20.88 8.32
N GLY A 70 -13.95 20.81 7.68
CA GLY A 70 -13.76 21.35 6.34
C GLY A 70 -14.40 20.52 5.22
N SER A 71 -14.36 21.08 4.02
CA SER A 71 -14.78 20.44 2.78
C SER A 71 -13.59 20.21 1.85
N TYR A 72 -13.56 19.04 1.20
CA TYR A 72 -12.64 18.79 0.09
C TYR A 72 -12.98 19.70 -1.09
N LEU A 73 -11.98 20.40 -1.61
CA LEU A 73 -12.12 21.30 -2.76
C LEU A 73 -11.66 20.62 -4.06
N SER A 74 -10.39 20.19 -4.09
CA SER A 74 -9.78 19.55 -5.25
C SER A 74 -8.42 18.94 -4.88
N SER A 75 -7.83 18.20 -5.82
CA SER A 75 -6.46 17.69 -5.75
C SER A 75 -5.59 18.39 -6.78
N ILE A 76 -4.37 18.74 -6.40
CA ILE A 76 -3.37 19.36 -7.26
C ILE A 76 -2.12 18.48 -7.37
N ALA A 77 -1.47 18.50 -8.52
CA ALA A 77 -0.17 17.86 -8.70
C ALA A 77 0.94 18.75 -8.12
N GLY A 78 1.94 18.12 -7.50
CA GLY A 78 3.21 18.78 -7.20
C GLY A 78 4.11 18.83 -8.44
N SER A 79 5.21 19.58 -8.33
CA SER A 79 6.26 19.59 -9.37
C SER A 79 6.97 18.24 -9.55
N ASP A 80 6.91 17.37 -8.53
CA ASP A 80 7.27 15.96 -8.64
C ASP A 80 6.01 15.12 -8.93
N PRO A 81 6.01 14.28 -9.98
CA PRO A 81 4.84 13.48 -10.38
C PRO A 81 4.42 12.44 -9.33
N GLN A 82 5.29 12.14 -8.36
CA GLN A 82 4.99 11.25 -7.24
C GLN A 82 4.41 11.99 -6.03
N VAL A 83 4.15 13.30 -6.13
CA VAL A 83 3.60 14.10 -5.04
C VAL A 83 2.30 14.75 -5.48
N THR A 84 1.27 14.60 -4.66
CA THR A 84 -0.04 15.22 -4.86
C THR A 84 -0.40 16.03 -3.61
N GLY A 85 -1.28 17.01 -3.75
CA GLY A 85 -1.80 17.80 -2.64
C GLY A 85 -3.32 17.84 -2.67
N ALA A 86 -3.98 17.38 -1.61
CA ALA A 86 -5.41 17.60 -1.44
C ALA A 86 -5.66 18.98 -0.82
N ILE A 87 -6.63 19.73 -1.34
CA ILE A 87 -7.01 21.03 -0.81
C ILE A 87 -8.28 20.86 0.01
N LEU A 88 -8.16 21.14 1.31
CA LEU A 88 -9.29 21.27 2.23
C LEU A 88 -9.55 22.74 2.49
N GLN A 89 -10.83 23.11 2.56
CA GLN A 89 -11.26 24.46 2.88
C GLN A 89 -12.15 24.44 4.11
N ALA A 90 -11.88 25.35 5.04
CA ALA A 90 -12.75 25.67 6.16
C ALA A 90 -12.86 27.20 6.23
N GLU A 91 -14.09 27.72 6.17
CA GLU A 91 -14.35 29.16 6.07
C GLU A 91 -13.57 29.81 4.90
N ARG A 92 -12.66 30.76 5.21
CA ARG A 92 -11.78 31.42 4.25
C ARG A 92 -10.39 30.79 4.18
N GLU A 93 -10.04 29.92 5.11
CA GLU A 93 -8.71 29.32 5.19
C GLU A 93 -8.63 28.04 4.36
N ARG A 94 -7.45 27.76 3.83
CA ARG A 94 -7.20 26.56 3.06
C ARG A 94 -5.99 25.83 3.61
N VAL A 95 -6.11 24.52 3.67
CA VAL A 95 -5.01 23.62 3.93
C VAL A 95 -4.77 22.77 2.70
N VAL A 96 -3.52 22.76 2.24
CA VAL A 96 -3.05 21.73 1.30
C VAL A 96 -2.38 20.65 2.12
N LEU A 97 -2.73 19.40 1.83
CA LEU A 97 -2.11 18.20 2.38
C LEU A 97 -1.26 17.53 1.30
N PRO A 98 0.01 17.96 1.09
CA PRO A 98 0.96 17.22 0.28
C PRO A 98 1.19 15.80 0.79
N LEU A 99 1.09 14.82 -0.11
CA LEU A 99 1.35 13.41 0.16
C LEU A 99 2.12 12.75 -0.99
N TRP A 100 3.03 11.85 -0.63
CA TRP A 100 3.77 11.02 -1.58
C TRP A 100 2.93 9.85 -2.08
N MET A 101 2.71 9.78 -3.38
CA MET A 101 1.89 8.80 -4.11
C MET A 101 2.71 7.99 -5.14
N GLY A 102 4.02 7.80 -4.90
CA GLY A 102 4.87 7.00 -5.76
C GLY A 102 4.45 5.52 -5.84
N THR A 103 4.72 4.87 -6.97
CA THR A 103 4.33 3.47 -7.22
C THR A 103 4.83 2.50 -6.14
N GLY A 104 3.90 1.74 -5.56
CA GLY A 104 4.22 0.74 -4.52
C GLY A 104 4.45 1.34 -3.13
N SER A 105 4.21 2.65 -2.94
CA SER A 105 4.35 3.28 -1.62
C SER A 105 3.37 2.74 -0.58
N GLN A 106 2.27 2.09 -1.02
CA GLN A 106 1.40 1.35 -0.11
C GLN A 106 2.08 0.14 0.55
N PHE A 107 3.16 -0.40 -0.04
CA PHE A 107 3.90 -1.55 0.47
C PHE A 107 5.20 -1.12 1.15
N VAL A 108 6.05 -0.43 0.41
CA VAL A 108 7.31 0.12 0.90
C VAL A 108 7.48 1.48 0.22
N PRO A 109 7.44 2.59 0.97
CA PRO A 109 7.63 3.92 0.40
C PRO A 109 8.96 3.99 -0.35
N GLY A 110 8.97 4.76 -1.44
CA GLY A 110 10.20 5.07 -2.16
C GLY A 110 11.11 5.97 -1.34
N GLN A 111 11.96 6.76 -2.03
CA GLN A 111 12.73 7.80 -1.35
C GLN A 111 11.84 8.67 -0.47
N SER A 112 10.62 8.98 -0.92
CA SER A 112 9.64 9.81 -0.21
C SER A 112 10.26 11.09 0.36
N ALA A 113 11.12 11.68 -0.45
CA ALA A 113 11.77 12.94 -0.16
C ALA A 113 12.06 13.67 -1.47
N GLY A 114 11.79 14.96 -1.48
CA GLY A 114 12.09 15.86 -2.59
C GLY A 114 12.59 17.19 -2.05
N ASN A 115 13.30 17.94 -2.88
CA ASN A 115 13.70 19.31 -2.57
C ASN A 115 12.94 20.26 -3.50
N SER A 116 12.57 21.43 -2.97
CA SER A 116 11.90 22.48 -3.75
C SER A 116 10.64 21.98 -4.48
N ILE A 117 9.78 21.26 -3.76
CA ILE A 117 8.51 20.76 -4.30
C ILE A 117 7.51 21.91 -4.31
N SER A 118 7.04 22.28 -5.50
CA SER A 118 6.10 23.39 -5.68
C SER A 118 4.71 22.91 -6.06
N PHE A 119 3.70 23.67 -5.63
CA PHE A 119 2.29 23.42 -5.89
C PHE A 119 1.62 24.69 -6.39
N VAL A 120 0.87 24.59 -7.50
CA VAL A 120 0.02 25.69 -7.97
C VAL A 120 -1.36 25.56 -7.34
N ILE A 121 -1.65 26.43 -6.38
CA ILE A 121 -2.87 26.38 -5.57
C ILE A 121 -3.89 27.36 -6.18
N PRO A 122 -5.02 26.86 -6.73
CA PRO A 122 -5.98 27.70 -7.43
C PRO A 122 -6.79 28.56 -6.47
N GLY A 123 -7.17 29.78 -6.87
CA GLY A 123 -8.16 30.59 -6.17
C GLY A 123 -7.76 31.12 -4.78
N VAL A 124 -6.46 31.20 -4.48
CA VAL A 124 -5.95 31.76 -3.22
C VAL A 124 -6.10 33.29 -3.22
N PRO A 125 -6.76 33.90 -2.21
CA PRO A 125 -6.87 35.36 -2.11
C PRO A 125 -5.50 36.07 -2.00
N GLU A 126 -5.43 37.36 -2.35
CA GLU A 126 -4.15 38.11 -2.41
C GLU A 126 -3.50 38.39 -1.07
N ASP A 127 -4.30 38.52 -0.02
CA ASP A 127 -3.89 38.79 1.36
C ASP A 127 -3.49 37.53 2.14
N HIS A 128 -3.67 36.34 1.56
CA HIS A 128 -3.27 35.09 2.19
C HIS A 128 -1.75 34.87 2.08
N ARG A 129 -1.15 34.45 3.20
CA ARG A 129 0.23 33.96 3.26
C ARG A 129 0.23 32.45 3.41
N ALA A 130 1.27 31.81 2.89
CA ALA A 130 1.46 30.36 3.01
C ALA A 130 2.48 30.02 4.10
N TYR A 131 2.18 28.99 4.88
CA TYR A 131 3.02 28.48 5.94
C TYR A 131 3.11 26.95 5.84
N GLU A 132 4.31 26.39 5.97
CA GLU A 132 4.49 24.97 6.26
C GLU A 132 4.34 24.74 7.76
N ILE A 133 3.57 23.73 8.10
CA ILE A 133 3.30 23.34 9.48
C ILE A 133 3.81 21.92 9.68
N THR A 134 4.59 21.75 10.74
CA THR A 134 5.01 20.44 11.26
C THR A 134 4.69 20.35 12.75
N PRO A 135 4.68 19.16 13.36
CA PRO A 135 4.61 19.00 14.82
C PRO A 135 5.68 19.73 15.63
N ALA A 136 6.75 20.19 14.97
CA ALA A 136 7.87 20.84 15.63
C ALA A 136 7.92 22.36 15.42
N GLY A 137 7.23 22.90 14.42
CA GLY A 137 7.29 24.33 14.09
C GLY A 137 6.40 24.76 12.93
N VAL A 138 6.29 26.08 12.76
CA VAL A 138 5.62 26.75 11.65
C VAL A 138 6.64 27.63 10.93
N LYS A 139 6.72 27.50 9.62
CA LYS A 139 7.66 28.26 8.78
C LYS A 139 6.92 28.94 7.63
N PRO A 140 7.15 30.24 7.37
CA PRO A 140 6.60 30.89 6.17
C PRO A 140 7.19 30.27 4.90
N LEU A 141 6.36 30.14 3.87
CA LEU A 141 6.79 29.63 2.55
C LEU A 141 6.95 30.76 1.55
N GLU A 142 7.87 30.55 0.61
CA GLU A 142 7.95 31.40 -0.57
C GLU A 142 6.74 31.15 -1.47
N THR A 143 6.07 32.24 -1.87
CA THR A 143 4.92 32.20 -2.76
C THR A 143 5.09 33.12 -3.95
N ARG A 144 4.63 32.69 -5.13
CA ARG A 144 4.63 33.49 -6.36
C ARG A 144 3.31 33.35 -7.11
N ARG A 145 2.74 34.45 -7.59
CA ARG A 145 1.59 34.42 -8.50
C ARG A 145 2.01 33.86 -9.85
N VAL A 146 1.26 32.88 -10.34
CA VAL A 146 1.48 32.22 -11.63
C VAL A 146 0.13 32.02 -12.33
N THR A 147 0.15 31.67 -13.62
CA THR A 147 -1.07 31.29 -14.33
C THR A 147 -1.74 30.11 -13.61
N GLY A 148 -3.02 30.28 -13.28
CA GLY A 148 -3.82 29.25 -12.61
C GLY A 148 -3.84 29.31 -11.07
N GLY A 149 -3.01 30.12 -10.42
CA GLY A 149 -3.07 30.27 -8.95
C GLY A 149 -1.84 30.86 -8.27
N THR A 150 -1.66 30.53 -6.99
CA THR A 150 -0.46 30.84 -6.22
C THR A 150 0.44 29.62 -6.17
N SER A 151 1.67 29.75 -6.65
CA SER A 151 2.70 28.74 -6.43
C SER A 151 3.24 28.87 -5.01
N ALA A 152 3.24 27.79 -4.24
CA ALA A 152 3.92 27.69 -2.95
C ALA A 152 4.96 26.57 -3.00
N THR A 153 6.15 26.82 -2.46
CA THR A 153 7.29 25.88 -2.55
C THR A 153 7.71 25.38 -1.18
N LEU A 154 7.80 24.07 -1.03
CA LEU A 154 8.43 23.40 0.11
C LEU A 154 9.91 23.19 -0.17
N ASP A 155 10.79 23.74 0.66
CA ASP A 155 12.25 23.58 0.50
C ASP A 155 12.66 22.12 0.58
N GLU A 156 12.08 21.38 1.53
CA GLU A 156 12.27 19.96 1.71
C GLU A 156 10.92 19.29 1.92
N PHE A 157 10.67 18.20 1.21
CA PHE A 157 9.47 17.39 1.35
C PHE A 157 9.82 15.99 1.89
N GLY A 158 8.91 15.42 2.68
CA GLY A 158 8.99 14.07 3.22
C GLY A 158 7.91 13.16 2.65
N LEU A 159 7.33 12.30 3.49
CA LEU A 159 6.15 11.49 3.13
C LEU A 159 4.91 12.36 2.97
N THR A 160 4.74 13.31 3.89
CA THR A 160 3.62 14.25 3.96
C THR A 160 4.10 15.59 4.49
N SER A 161 3.33 16.65 4.22
CA SER A 161 3.48 17.98 4.82
C SER A 161 2.09 18.63 4.97
N ILE A 162 2.03 19.79 5.61
CA ILE A 162 0.82 20.59 5.78
C ILE A 162 1.15 22.01 5.34
N ILE A 163 0.43 22.54 4.36
CA ILE A 163 0.55 23.94 3.93
C ILE A 163 -0.73 24.67 4.30
N LEU A 164 -0.65 25.63 5.20
CA LEU A 164 -1.76 26.50 5.57
C LEU A 164 -1.68 27.82 4.81
N LEU A 165 -2.79 28.20 4.19
CA LEU A 165 -3.00 29.51 3.55
C LEU A 165 -4.01 30.31 4.34
N THR A 166 -3.53 31.34 5.03
CA THR A 166 -4.36 32.21 5.87
C THR A 166 -3.88 33.66 5.83
N GLN A 167 -4.82 34.58 6.01
CA GLN A 167 -4.59 35.99 6.28
C GLN A 167 -4.60 36.32 7.78
N ASN A 168 -4.99 35.36 8.63
CA ASN A 168 -5.23 35.57 10.06
C ASN A 168 -3.94 35.37 10.89
N PRO A 169 -3.28 36.44 11.34
CA PRO A 169 -2.08 36.31 12.16
C PRO A 169 -2.36 35.69 13.54
N VAL A 170 -3.59 35.81 14.05
CA VAL A 170 -3.98 35.22 15.34
C VAL A 170 -4.00 33.70 15.24
N ALA A 171 -4.55 33.13 14.16
CA ALA A 171 -4.54 31.69 13.93
C ALA A 171 -3.10 31.12 13.92
N ILE A 172 -2.16 31.82 13.30
CA ILE A 172 -0.73 31.43 13.30
C ILE A 172 -0.12 31.55 14.70
N SER A 173 -0.46 32.59 15.46
CA SER A 173 0.02 32.78 16.83
C SER A 173 -0.49 31.68 17.77
N GLU A 174 -1.77 31.34 17.68
CA GLU A 174 -2.40 30.25 18.45
C GLU A 174 -1.79 28.90 18.10
N LEU A 175 -1.60 28.62 16.81
CA LEU A 175 -0.93 27.40 16.32
C LEU A 175 0.50 27.30 16.86
N SER A 176 1.26 28.40 16.79
CA SER A 176 2.62 28.46 17.31
C SER A 176 2.65 28.23 18.83
N GLY A 177 1.70 28.80 19.57
CA GLY A 177 1.55 28.58 21.01
C GLY A 177 1.18 27.13 21.36
N ARG A 178 0.35 26.46 20.55
CA ARG A 178 0.05 25.02 20.69
C ARG A 178 1.31 24.18 20.46
N LEU A 179 2.03 24.44 19.36
CA LEU A 179 3.26 23.74 19.00
C LEU A 179 4.36 23.91 20.05
N ALA A 180 4.48 25.07 20.67
CA ALA A 180 5.45 25.30 21.74
C ALA A 180 5.28 24.32 22.93
N ARG A 181 4.05 23.85 23.19
CA ARG A 181 3.75 22.88 24.26
C ARG A 181 4.03 21.43 23.88
N SER A 182 4.01 21.10 22.58
CA SER A 182 4.15 19.72 22.09
C SER A 182 5.45 19.43 21.34
N ARG A 183 6.20 20.45 20.90
CA ARG A 183 7.39 20.30 20.03
C ARG A 183 8.47 19.39 20.61
N GLU A 184 8.70 19.46 21.92
CA GLU A 184 9.67 18.59 22.59
C GLU A 184 9.22 17.12 22.55
N ARG A 185 7.91 16.88 22.74
CA ARG A 185 7.35 15.54 22.66
C ARG A 185 7.41 15.02 21.22
N ALA A 186 7.04 15.84 20.24
CA ALA A 186 7.12 15.49 18.82
C ALA A 186 8.55 15.15 18.38
N ALA A 187 9.54 15.97 18.78
CA ALA A 187 10.95 15.71 18.50
C ALA A 187 11.43 14.37 19.09
N ARG A 188 11.06 14.09 20.35
CA ARG A 188 11.37 12.80 21.00
C ARG A 188 10.74 11.62 20.27
N LEU A 189 9.45 11.70 19.94
CA LEU A 189 8.74 10.63 19.23
C LEU A 189 9.38 10.35 17.86
N GLN A 190 9.63 11.40 17.06
CA GLN A 190 10.24 11.25 15.73
C GLN A 190 11.64 10.65 15.80
N ARG A 191 12.45 11.07 16.78
CA ARG A 191 13.78 10.51 17.06
C ARG A 191 13.70 9.04 17.44
N ASP A 192 12.81 8.68 18.38
CA ASP A 192 12.68 7.30 18.86
C ASP A 192 12.23 6.35 17.74
N LEU A 193 11.28 6.78 16.91
CA LEU A 193 10.85 6.06 15.70
C LEU A 193 12.03 5.86 14.73
N ALA A 194 12.86 6.89 14.52
CA ALA A 194 14.02 6.78 13.63
C ALA A 194 15.08 5.80 14.16
N TYR A 195 15.36 5.80 15.46
CA TYR A 195 16.24 4.78 16.07
C TYR A 195 15.66 3.37 16.01
N GLN A 196 14.35 3.22 16.12
CA GLN A 196 13.70 1.91 15.97
C GLN A 196 13.80 1.43 14.52
N LYS A 197 13.53 2.28 13.53
CA LYS A 197 13.67 1.95 12.11
C LYS A 197 15.11 1.52 11.78
N LEU A 198 16.12 2.27 12.24
CA LEU A 198 17.52 1.91 12.01
C LEU A 198 17.85 0.53 12.56
N ARG A 199 17.47 0.24 13.81
CA ARG A 199 17.70 -1.07 14.44
C ARG A 199 17.00 -2.20 13.70
N ASN A 200 15.76 -1.98 13.26
CA ASN A 200 14.99 -2.97 12.50
C ASN A 200 15.65 -3.28 11.15
N ILE A 201 16.15 -2.26 10.44
CA ILE A 201 16.84 -2.45 9.16
C ILE A 201 18.18 -3.17 9.36
N GLU A 202 18.95 -2.81 10.39
CA GLU A 202 20.21 -3.51 10.71
C GLU A 202 19.98 -4.99 11.07
N GLU A 203 18.89 -5.29 11.77
CA GLU A 203 18.49 -6.69 12.01
C GLU A 203 18.06 -7.40 10.72
N MET A 204 17.32 -6.70 9.86
CA MET A 204 16.88 -7.25 8.58
C MET A 204 18.04 -7.55 7.64
N GLU A 205 19.04 -6.66 7.55
CA GLU A 205 20.28 -6.91 6.79
C GLU A 205 20.98 -8.19 7.25
N ARG A 206 21.08 -8.42 8.57
CA ARG A 206 21.67 -9.66 9.10
C ARG A 206 20.89 -10.90 8.66
N ARG A 207 19.56 -10.82 8.61
CA ARG A 207 18.69 -11.92 8.14
C ARG A 207 18.82 -12.14 6.64
N LEU A 208 18.98 -11.07 5.87
CA LEU A 208 19.10 -11.11 4.41
C LEU A 208 20.50 -11.51 3.91
N ALA A 209 21.56 -11.30 4.71
CA ALA A 209 22.96 -11.47 4.29
C ALA A 209 23.30 -12.82 3.62
N SER A 210 22.56 -13.89 3.93
CA SER A 210 22.75 -15.22 3.33
C SER A 210 21.87 -15.53 2.12
N ILE A 211 20.87 -14.69 1.83
CA ILE A 211 19.79 -14.97 0.88
C ILE A 211 19.68 -13.89 -0.20
N ALA A 212 20.03 -12.64 0.12
CA ALA A 212 19.97 -11.50 -0.79
C ALA A 212 21.19 -10.59 -0.60
N PRO A 213 21.84 -10.14 -1.69
CA PRO A 213 22.94 -9.20 -1.59
C PRO A 213 22.45 -7.83 -1.11
N SER A 214 23.23 -7.18 -0.25
CA SER A 214 22.94 -5.81 0.17
C SER A 214 23.02 -4.83 -1.01
N PRO A 215 22.22 -3.74 -1.02
CA PRO A 215 22.30 -2.70 -2.02
C PRO A 215 23.71 -2.08 -2.09
N ARG A 216 24.20 -1.79 -3.30
CA ARG A 216 25.56 -1.23 -3.50
C ARG A 216 25.80 0.06 -2.70
N GLN A 217 24.79 0.92 -2.59
CA GLN A 217 24.85 2.18 -1.83
C GLN A 217 24.52 2.02 -0.34
N GLY A 218 24.19 0.80 0.12
CA GLY A 218 23.79 0.49 1.49
C GLY A 218 24.72 1.07 2.56
N PRO A 219 26.06 0.85 2.47
CA PRO A 219 26.99 1.40 3.46
C PRO A 219 26.93 2.93 3.59
N ALA A 220 26.81 3.64 2.47
CA ALA A 220 26.69 5.11 2.46
C ALA A 220 25.36 5.57 3.07
N TRP A 221 24.26 4.87 2.78
CA TRP A 221 22.95 5.16 3.35
C TRP A 221 22.90 4.91 4.87
N PHE A 222 23.49 3.82 5.37
CA PHE A 222 23.62 3.59 6.82
C PHE A 222 24.44 4.69 7.51
N SER A 223 25.56 5.10 6.90
CA SER A 223 26.37 6.20 7.42
C SER A 223 25.57 7.51 7.50
N ALA A 224 24.84 7.86 6.44
CA ALA A 224 24.00 9.05 6.40
C ALA A 224 22.86 9.01 7.43
N ALA A 225 22.22 7.85 7.63
CA ALA A 225 21.18 7.67 8.65
C ALA A 225 21.72 7.92 10.07
N ARG A 226 22.87 7.33 10.40
CA ARG A 226 23.53 7.51 11.71
C ARG A 226 23.94 8.96 11.95
N ALA A 227 24.58 9.59 10.96
CA ALA A 227 24.96 11.01 11.05
C ALA A 227 23.75 11.94 11.24
N GLY A 228 22.59 11.62 10.61
CA GLY A 228 21.35 12.35 10.81
C GLY A 228 20.80 12.21 12.24
N LEU A 229 20.86 11.02 12.82
CA LEU A 229 20.46 10.77 14.21
C LEU A 229 21.39 11.44 15.21
N GLU A 230 22.70 11.42 14.98
CA GLU A 230 23.67 12.16 15.81
C GLU A 230 23.38 13.66 15.83
N LYS A 231 23.06 14.26 14.68
CA LYS A 231 22.62 15.66 14.60
C LYS A 231 21.32 15.90 15.37
N SER A 232 20.37 14.97 15.30
CA SER A 232 19.14 15.04 16.09
C SER A 232 19.42 15.01 17.59
N ASP A 233 20.35 14.18 18.05
CA ASP A 233 20.72 14.05 19.46
C ASP A 233 21.37 15.32 20.00
N LEU A 234 22.28 15.91 19.23
CA LEU A 234 22.93 17.18 19.57
C LEU A 234 21.90 18.32 19.70
N ALA A 235 21.00 18.47 18.73
CA ALA A 235 19.98 19.51 18.78
C ALA A 235 18.97 19.27 19.92
N MET A 236 18.62 18.01 20.19
CA MET A 236 17.77 17.64 21.33
C MET A 236 18.43 18.03 22.67
N GLY A 237 19.73 17.77 22.83
CA GLY A 237 20.50 18.16 24.02
C GLY A 237 20.65 19.67 24.19
N ALA A 238 20.65 20.42 23.09
CA ALA A 238 20.68 21.89 23.09
C ALA A 238 19.30 22.55 23.31
N GLY A 239 18.21 21.77 23.40
CA GLY A 239 16.84 22.29 23.49
C GLY A 239 16.28 22.83 22.16
N GLU A 240 16.96 22.56 21.04
CA GLU A 240 16.57 22.95 19.69
C GLU A 240 15.61 21.92 19.07
N PHE A 241 14.41 21.79 19.63
CA PHE A 241 13.49 20.70 19.30
C PHE A 241 13.04 20.65 17.83
N GLU A 242 12.93 21.80 17.16
CA GLU A 242 12.62 21.84 15.72
C GLU A 242 13.76 21.27 14.87
N ALA A 243 14.99 21.67 15.14
CA ALA A 243 16.17 21.14 14.47
C ALA A 243 16.36 19.64 14.75
N ALA A 244 16.05 19.19 15.97
CA ALA A 244 16.06 17.77 16.34
C ALA A 244 15.05 16.98 15.51
N TYR A 245 13.79 17.41 15.47
CA TYR A 245 12.72 16.78 14.70
C TYR A 245 13.07 16.66 13.22
N LEU A 246 13.51 17.76 12.59
CA LEU A 246 13.87 17.77 11.18
C LEU A 246 15.07 16.86 10.88
N SER A 247 16.07 16.82 11.76
CA SER A 247 17.24 15.94 11.61
C SER A 247 16.86 14.47 11.70
N ALA A 248 15.99 14.09 12.65
CA ALA A 248 15.44 12.74 12.76
C ALA A 248 14.58 12.37 11.53
N GLN A 249 13.77 13.29 11.01
CA GLN A 249 12.99 13.07 9.79
C GLN A 249 13.89 12.89 8.55
N ARG A 250 14.98 13.66 8.44
CA ARG A 250 15.98 13.52 7.37
C ARG A 250 16.72 12.18 7.45
N ALA A 251 17.01 11.71 8.66
CA ALA A 251 17.65 10.41 8.89
C ALA A 251 16.81 9.22 8.37
N MET A 252 15.48 9.35 8.33
CA MET A 252 14.59 8.34 7.75
C MET A 252 14.76 8.13 6.24
N ARG A 253 15.20 9.16 5.50
CA ARG A 253 15.31 9.12 4.03
C ARG A 253 16.26 8.02 3.53
N PRO A 254 17.54 7.97 3.95
CA PRO A 254 18.44 6.88 3.53
C PRO A 254 17.97 5.50 4.00
N MET A 255 17.27 5.42 5.14
CA MET A 255 16.69 4.17 5.63
C MET A 255 15.60 3.62 4.68
N ARG A 256 14.69 4.49 4.20
CA ARG A 256 13.72 4.13 3.16
C ARG A 256 14.37 3.64 1.88
N LEU A 257 15.48 4.25 1.46
CA LEU A 257 16.21 3.82 0.26
C LEU A 257 16.74 2.39 0.39
N ILE A 258 17.23 2.00 1.58
CA ILE A 258 17.67 0.62 1.86
C ILE A 258 16.50 -0.36 1.74
N GLU A 259 15.40 -0.09 2.45
CA GLU A 259 14.21 -0.95 2.44
C GLU A 259 13.65 -1.09 1.03
N ARG A 260 13.55 0.03 0.30
CA ARG A 260 13.02 0.08 -1.05
C ARG A 260 13.89 -0.69 -2.03
N ALA A 261 15.21 -0.53 -1.97
CA ALA A 261 16.13 -1.23 -2.86
C ALA A 261 16.02 -2.76 -2.71
N HIS A 262 15.91 -3.25 -1.47
CA HIS A 262 15.66 -4.68 -1.21
C HIS A 262 14.30 -5.13 -1.73
N TRP A 263 13.26 -4.36 -1.46
CA TRP A 263 11.90 -4.70 -1.85
C TRP A 263 11.71 -4.72 -3.37
N ASP A 264 12.21 -3.71 -4.10
CA ASP A 264 12.12 -3.65 -5.56
C ASP A 264 12.85 -4.83 -6.23
N ALA A 265 14.00 -5.24 -5.68
CA ALA A 265 14.80 -6.33 -6.23
C ALA A 265 14.13 -7.72 -6.11
N HIS A 266 13.23 -7.91 -5.15
CA HIS A 266 12.80 -9.25 -4.75
C HIS A 266 11.27 -9.45 -4.65
N SER A 267 10.48 -8.40 -4.39
CA SER A 267 9.03 -8.50 -4.12
C SER A 267 8.21 -9.12 -5.25
N ARG A 268 8.73 -9.05 -6.49
CA ARG A 268 8.05 -9.54 -7.69
C ARG A 268 8.43 -10.96 -8.10
N ALA A 269 9.20 -11.67 -7.29
CA ALA A 269 9.67 -13.02 -7.61
C ALA A 269 8.54 -14.05 -7.85
N LEU A 270 7.32 -13.77 -7.37
CA LEU A 270 6.11 -14.58 -7.54
C LEU A 270 5.00 -13.87 -8.34
N GLY A 271 5.28 -12.75 -9.01
CA GLY A 271 4.29 -11.93 -9.70
C GLY A 271 4.09 -10.56 -9.05
N PRO A 272 2.89 -9.95 -9.11
CA PRO A 272 2.59 -8.72 -8.37
C PRO A 272 2.81 -8.89 -6.86
N PRO A 273 3.17 -7.84 -6.08
CA PRO A 273 3.45 -7.98 -4.65
C PRO A 273 2.35 -8.65 -3.83
N VAL A 274 1.07 -8.45 -4.19
CA VAL A 274 -0.11 -9.04 -3.53
C VAL A 274 -0.32 -10.53 -3.84
N ALA A 275 0.38 -11.07 -4.85
CA ALA A 275 0.37 -12.50 -5.16
C ALA A 275 0.83 -13.31 -3.95
N SER A 276 1.69 -12.76 -3.09
CA SER A 276 2.09 -13.38 -1.84
C SER A 276 1.83 -12.42 -0.67
N PRO A 277 1.23 -12.85 0.45
CA PRO A 277 1.09 -12.01 1.64
C PRO A 277 2.44 -11.51 2.19
N LEU A 278 3.55 -12.17 1.82
CA LEU A 278 4.90 -11.83 2.26
C LEU A 278 5.58 -10.82 1.32
N GLY A 279 5.01 -10.55 0.13
CA GLY A 279 5.55 -9.61 -0.85
C GLY A 279 5.18 -8.14 -0.58
N THR A 280 4.28 -7.88 0.36
CA THR A 280 3.68 -6.55 0.59
C THR A 280 4.40 -5.71 1.65
N SER A 281 5.52 -6.19 2.20
CA SER A 281 6.30 -5.47 3.20
C SER A 281 7.78 -5.83 3.14
N PHE A 282 8.66 -4.88 3.47
CA PHE A 282 10.08 -5.15 3.70
C PHE A 282 10.30 -6.09 4.91
N ALA A 283 9.45 -5.98 5.94
CA ALA A 283 9.57 -6.75 7.17
C ALA A 283 9.44 -8.28 6.97
N THR A 284 8.75 -8.69 5.90
CA THR A 284 8.48 -10.09 5.54
C THR A 284 9.35 -10.61 4.40
N LEU A 285 10.31 -9.81 3.94
CA LEU A 285 11.08 -10.14 2.74
C LEU A 285 11.91 -11.44 2.87
N PRO A 286 12.57 -11.74 4.00
CA PRO A 286 13.30 -13.01 4.13
C PRO A 286 12.36 -14.22 3.99
N GLU A 287 11.19 -14.18 4.63
CA GLU A 287 10.17 -15.21 4.52
C GLU A 287 9.63 -15.32 3.09
N HIS A 288 9.46 -14.20 2.39
CA HIS A 288 9.07 -14.19 0.98
C HIS A 288 10.09 -14.95 0.12
N LEU A 289 11.39 -14.69 0.31
CA LEU A 289 12.46 -15.38 -0.42
C LEU A 289 12.53 -16.88 -0.08
N GLN A 290 12.28 -17.25 1.17
CA GLN A 290 12.14 -18.66 1.55
C GLN A 290 10.96 -19.34 0.86
N LEU A 291 9.80 -18.65 0.79
CA LEU A 291 8.63 -19.15 0.07
C LEU A 291 8.91 -19.30 -1.43
N VAL A 292 9.60 -18.34 -2.05
CA VAL A 292 10.07 -18.43 -3.45
C VAL A 292 10.91 -19.70 -3.65
N GLY A 293 11.87 -19.95 -2.76
CA GLY A 293 12.70 -21.17 -2.80
C GLY A 293 11.86 -22.46 -2.71
N ARG A 294 10.90 -22.52 -1.79
CA ARG A 294 10.00 -23.67 -1.63
C ARG A 294 9.11 -23.90 -2.85
N ILE A 295 8.59 -22.83 -3.46
CA ILE A 295 7.75 -22.92 -4.67
C ILE A 295 8.58 -23.39 -5.86
N ARG A 296 9.79 -22.85 -6.05
CA ARG A 296 10.69 -23.25 -7.14
C ARG A 296 11.19 -24.69 -7.01
N GLY A 297 11.42 -25.16 -5.79
CA GLY A 297 11.86 -26.53 -5.51
C GLY A 297 10.72 -27.55 -5.39
N GLY A 298 9.47 -27.12 -5.36
CA GLY A 298 8.30 -27.99 -5.17
C GLY A 298 7.54 -28.25 -6.47
N ARG A 299 6.58 -29.16 -6.41
CA ARG A 299 5.66 -29.48 -7.52
C ARG A 299 4.23 -29.30 -7.05
N PHE A 300 3.43 -28.59 -7.84
CA PHE A 300 2.00 -28.46 -7.57
C PHE A 300 1.24 -29.71 -8.07
N GLU A 301 0.24 -30.15 -7.30
CA GLU A 301 -0.70 -31.19 -7.72
C GLU A 301 -1.72 -30.67 -8.75
N SER A 302 -2.59 -31.56 -9.21
CA SER A 302 -3.78 -31.19 -9.98
C SER A 302 -4.69 -30.25 -9.20
N SER A 303 -5.46 -29.43 -9.93
CA SER A 303 -6.47 -28.57 -9.33
C SER A 303 -7.45 -29.38 -8.49
N GLN A 304 -7.71 -28.92 -7.27
CA GLN A 304 -8.73 -29.45 -6.38
C GLN A 304 -10.07 -28.72 -6.56
N LEU A 305 -10.12 -27.68 -7.41
CA LEU A 305 -11.32 -26.88 -7.63
C LEU A 305 -12.24 -27.51 -8.69
N PRO A 306 -13.44 -27.98 -8.31
CA PRO A 306 -14.43 -28.47 -9.28
C PRO A 306 -15.07 -27.32 -10.07
N GLY A 307 -15.29 -27.53 -11.38
CA GLY A 307 -16.01 -26.59 -12.26
C GLY A 307 -15.28 -25.28 -12.54
N GLY A 308 -13.96 -25.21 -12.30
CA GLY A 308 -13.14 -24.03 -12.61
C GLY A 308 -12.76 -23.90 -14.09
N ASP A 309 -13.04 -24.90 -14.91
CA ASP A 309 -12.94 -24.88 -16.37
C ASP A 309 -14.18 -24.26 -17.05
N PHE A 310 -15.26 -24.02 -16.31
CA PHE A 310 -16.48 -23.36 -16.79
C PHE A 310 -17.18 -24.01 -17.99
N GLU A 311 -16.98 -25.32 -18.19
CA GLU A 311 -17.57 -26.04 -19.33
C GLU A 311 -19.03 -26.49 -19.10
N ARG A 312 -19.47 -26.59 -17.83
CA ARG A 312 -20.82 -27.10 -17.49
C ARG A 312 -21.44 -26.37 -16.30
N LEU A 313 -22.49 -25.60 -16.57
CA LEU A 313 -23.23 -24.84 -15.55
C LEU A 313 -23.76 -25.74 -14.41
N ASP A 314 -24.38 -26.87 -14.74
CA ASP A 314 -24.93 -27.79 -13.72
C ASP A 314 -23.85 -28.33 -12.78
N SER A 315 -22.65 -28.61 -13.32
CA SER A 315 -21.50 -29.05 -12.50
C SER A 315 -21.04 -27.93 -11.58
N MET A 316 -20.98 -26.69 -12.06
CA MET A 316 -20.60 -25.53 -11.24
C MET A 316 -21.58 -25.29 -10.09
N LEU A 317 -22.88 -25.29 -10.38
CA LEU A 317 -23.92 -25.09 -9.38
C LEU A 317 -23.91 -26.22 -8.34
N SER A 318 -23.80 -27.47 -8.79
CA SER A 318 -23.70 -28.64 -7.90
C SER A 318 -22.45 -28.62 -7.03
N ALA A 319 -21.34 -28.10 -7.56
CA ALA A 319 -20.09 -27.95 -6.84
C ALA A 319 -20.13 -26.80 -5.80
N GLY A 320 -21.08 -25.87 -5.93
CA GLY A 320 -21.27 -24.76 -4.99
C GLY A 320 -20.72 -23.41 -5.46
N TRP A 321 -20.53 -23.22 -6.77
CA TRP A 321 -20.26 -21.88 -7.31
C TRP A 321 -21.46 -20.96 -7.08
N ARG A 322 -21.18 -19.71 -6.72
CA ARG A 322 -22.22 -18.72 -6.41
C ARG A 322 -22.05 -17.48 -7.28
N ASN A 323 -23.14 -17.04 -7.88
CA ASN A 323 -23.27 -15.74 -8.50
C ASN A 323 -23.98 -14.80 -7.53
N LEU A 324 -23.36 -13.67 -7.24
CA LEU A 324 -23.89 -12.66 -6.35
C LEU A 324 -23.99 -11.36 -7.14
N MET A 325 -25.23 -10.91 -7.31
CA MET A 325 -25.56 -9.64 -7.94
C MET A 325 -26.06 -8.69 -6.86
N HIS A 326 -25.57 -7.46 -6.89
CA HIS A 326 -26.06 -6.36 -6.08
C HIS A 326 -26.75 -5.33 -6.99
N PRO A 327 -28.07 -5.44 -7.18
CA PRO A 327 -28.81 -4.54 -8.07
C PRO A 327 -28.66 -3.09 -7.63
N GLN A 328 -28.29 -2.23 -8.58
CA GLN A 328 -28.12 -0.79 -8.35
C GLN A 328 -28.89 -0.01 -9.42
N PRO A 329 -29.53 1.12 -9.06
CA PRO A 329 -30.23 1.95 -10.04
C PRO A 329 -29.31 2.38 -11.18
N GLY A 330 -29.78 2.23 -12.41
CA GLY A 330 -29.02 2.64 -13.60
C GLY A 330 -27.95 1.65 -14.05
N LEU A 331 -27.82 0.47 -13.40
CA LEU A 331 -26.87 -0.57 -13.78
C LEU A 331 -27.59 -1.87 -14.20
N GLU A 332 -27.07 -2.49 -15.25
CA GLU A 332 -27.43 -3.83 -15.70
C GLU A 332 -26.25 -4.77 -15.51
N THR A 333 -26.47 -5.93 -14.89
CA THR A 333 -25.44 -6.92 -14.56
C THR A 333 -25.74 -8.27 -15.19
N GLN A 334 -24.74 -8.91 -15.78
CA GLN A 334 -24.87 -10.21 -16.43
C GLN A 334 -23.65 -11.10 -16.11
N ALA A 335 -23.92 -12.37 -15.81
CA ALA A 335 -22.91 -13.41 -15.70
C ALA A 335 -23.36 -14.64 -16.51
N GLU A 336 -22.55 -15.09 -17.46
CA GLU A 336 -22.90 -16.16 -18.38
C GLU A 336 -21.70 -17.04 -18.76
N LEU A 337 -21.98 -18.27 -19.21
CA LEU A 337 -21.00 -19.13 -19.86
C LEU A 337 -21.11 -18.96 -21.38
N THR A 338 -20.04 -18.59 -22.06
CA THR A 338 -20.08 -18.29 -23.50
C THR A 338 -18.81 -18.69 -24.25
N PRO A 339 -18.88 -19.13 -25.52
CA PRO A 339 -17.70 -19.53 -26.30
C PRO A 339 -16.70 -18.39 -26.52
N GLU A 340 -17.16 -17.14 -26.59
CA GLU A 340 -16.28 -15.99 -26.76
C GLU A 340 -15.38 -15.77 -25.54
N ALA A 341 -15.79 -16.26 -24.37
CA ALA A 341 -15.02 -16.21 -23.13
C ALA A 341 -14.15 -17.45 -22.91
N ALA A 342 -14.13 -18.42 -23.84
CA ALA A 342 -13.27 -19.59 -23.74
C ALA A 342 -11.80 -19.22 -23.99
N ARG A 343 -10.91 -19.60 -23.07
CA ARG A 343 -9.46 -19.67 -23.29
C ARG A 343 -9.05 -21.09 -23.64
N SER A 344 -9.59 -22.04 -22.90
CA SER A 344 -9.44 -23.48 -23.09
C SER A 344 -10.83 -24.09 -23.27
N GLY A 345 -10.91 -25.33 -23.78
CA GLY A 345 -12.21 -25.98 -23.93
C GLY A 345 -13.14 -25.27 -24.93
N THR A 346 -14.42 -25.17 -24.58
CA THR A 346 -15.49 -24.64 -25.43
C THR A 346 -16.22 -23.45 -24.84
N LEU A 347 -16.17 -23.25 -23.52
CA LEU A 347 -16.87 -22.17 -22.82
C LEU A 347 -15.93 -21.48 -21.84
N GLY A 348 -16.27 -20.26 -21.46
CA GLY A 348 -15.69 -19.58 -20.32
C GLY A 348 -16.69 -18.65 -19.67
N MET A 349 -16.35 -18.11 -18.50
CA MET A 349 -17.22 -17.23 -17.73
C MET A 349 -17.07 -15.78 -18.20
N ARG A 350 -18.17 -15.13 -18.56
CA ARG A 350 -18.23 -13.69 -18.83
C ARG A 350 -18.99 -12.98 -17.71
N LEU A 351 -18.36 -11.96 -17.13
CA LEU A 351 -19.00 -10.99 -16.24
C LEU A 351 -19.14 -9.65 -16.96
N GLN A 352 -20.30 -9.02 -16.87
CA GLN A 352 -20.57 -7.74 -17.53
C GLN A 352 -21.43 -6.84 -16.66
N VAL A 353 -21.04 -5.56 -16.62
CA VAL A 353 -21.80 -4.49 -15.98
C VAL A 353 -21.90 -3.33 -16.96
N ARG A 354 -23.12 -2.88 -17.25
CA ARG A 354 -23.39 -1.77 -18.17
C ARG A 354 -24.22 -0.69 -17.47
N SER A 355 -24.01 0.55 -17.86
CA SER A 355 -24.91 1.65 -17.48
C SER A 355 -26.13 1.62 -18.40
N THR A 356 -27.32 1.66 -17.81
CA THR A 356 -28.58 1.86 -18.55
C THR A 356 -28.87 3.35 -18.78
N LEU A 357 -28.07 4.24 -18.18
CA LEU A 357 -28.16 5.69 -18.36
C LEU A 357 -27.33 6.11 -19.58
N THR A 358 -28.01 6.41 -20.69
CA THR A 358 -27.42 6.74 -21.99
C THR A 358 -26.71 8.10 -22.05
N SER A 359 -27.02 9.02 -21.13
CA SER A 359 -26.49 10.40 -21.16
C SER A 359 -25.46 10.70 -20.07
N GLN A 360 -25.40 9.91 -18.99
CA GLN A 360 -24.47 10.11 -17.87
C GLN A 360 -24.15 8.75 -17.23
N SER A 361 -23.05 8.12 -17.65
CA SER A 361 -22.52 6.97 -16.91
C SER A 361 -21.98 7.46 -15.55
N PRO A 362 -22.18 6.70 -14.46
CA PRO A 362 -21.69 7.09 -13.15
C PRO A 362 -20.17 7.24 -13.18
N ALA A 363 -19.67 8.34 -12.58
CA ALA A 363 -18.24 8.58 -12.45
C ALA A 363 -17.57 7.56 -11.51
N LEU A 364 -18.33 7.04 -10.55
CA LEU A 364 -17.93 6.00 -9.60
C LEU A 364 -19.14 5.11 -9.28
N VAL A 365 -18.92 3.80 -9.28
CA VAL A 365 -19.83 2.79 -8.77
C VAL A 365 -19.44 2.55 -7.31
N GLU A 366 -20.36 2.84 -6.39
CA GLU A 366 -20.04 2.91 -4.94
C GLU A 366 -19.84 1.53 -4.31
N SER A 367 -20.55 0.51 -4.81
CA SER A 367 -20.48 -0.86 -4.29
C SER A 367 -20.38 -1.86 -5.42
N ALA A 368 -19.68 -2.98 -5.21
CA ALA A 368 -19.47 -3.96 -6.27
C ALA A 368 -20.81 -4.54 -6.78
N PRO A 369 -21.17 -4.38 -8.06
CA PRO A 369 -22.46 -4.81 -8.58
C PRO A 369 -22.53 -6.32 -8.88
N LEU A 370 -21.39 -6.97 -9.15
CA LEU A 370 -21.37 -8.35 -9.62
C LEU A 370 -20.11 -9.10 -9.17
N TRP A 371 -20.28 -10.30 -8.63
CA TRP A 371 -19.17 -11.22 -8.42
C TRP A 371 -19.55 -12.70 -8.50
N ILE A 372 -18.59 -13.52 -8.92
CA ILE A 372 -18.66 -14.99 -8.91
C ILE A 372 -17.70 -15.51 -7.85
N SER A 373 -18.16 -16.43 -7.01
CA SER A 373 -17.35 -17.10 -5.97
C SER A 373 -17.30 -18.60 -6.20
N SER A 374 -16.10 -19.16 -6.08
CA SER A 374 -15.87 -20.59 -6.09
C SER A 374 -16.43 -21.27 -4.84
N PRO A 375 -16.64 -22.60 -4.86
CA PRO A 375 -16.86 -23.35 -3.63
C PRO A 375 -15.64 -23.26 -2.70
N ALA A 376 -15.92 -23.48 -1.41
CA ALA A 376 -14.94 -23.52 -0.35
C ALA A 376 -14.25 -24.89 -0.29
N LEU A 377 -12.92 -24.89 -0.40
CA LEU A 377 -12.09 -26.07 -0.24
C LEU A 377 -11.52 -26.16 1.18
N SER A 378 -11.51 -27.36 1.75
CA SER A 378 -10.82 -27.59 3.02
C SER A 378 -9.30 -27.44 2.84
N THR A 379 -8.66 -26.74 3.78
CA THR A 379 -7.22 -26.54 3.75
C THR A 379 -6.50 -27.40 4.77
N VAL A 380 -5.26 -27.76 4.45
CA VAL A 380 -4.34 -28.42 5.39
C VAL A 380 -3.44 -27.36 6.03
N PRO A 381 -3.42 -27.22 7.37
CA PRO A 381 -2.54 -26.26 8.04
C PRO A 381 -1.07 -26.41 7.61
N GLY A 382 -0.44 -25.29 7.26
CA GLY A 382 0.94 -25.22 6.78
C GLY A 382 1.14 -25.54 5.30
N ALA A 383 0.12 -26.05 4.60
CA ALA A 383 0.20 -26.29 3.16
C ALA A 383 0.22 -24.98 2.37
N ILE A 384 0.95 -24.99 1.25
CA ILE A 384 1.01 -23.89 0.30
C ILE A 384 0.03 -24.20 -0.83
N TYR A 385 -0.84 -23.25 -1.16
CA TYR A 385 -1.77 -23.32 -2.28
C TYR A 385 -1.39 -22.28 -3.32
N ARG A 386 -1.46 -22.67 -4.59
CA ARG A 386 -1.42 -21.78 -5.75
C ARG A 386 -2.81 -21.69 -6.35
N ILE A 387 -3.34 -20.49 -6.40
CA ILE A 387 -4.61 -20.15 -7.04
C ILE A 387 -4.26 -19.53 -8.39
N ARG A 388 -4.82 -20.05 -9.48
CA ARG A 388 -4.63 -19.52 -10.82
C ARG A 388 -5.95 -19.24 -11.49
N ALA A 389 -5.96 -18.25 -12.37
CA ALA A 389 -7.08 -17.96 -13.25
C ALA A 389 -6.58 -17.28 -14.53
N ALA A 390 -7.23 -17.56 -15.64
CA ALA A 390 -7.12 -16.76 -16.84
C ALA A 390 -8.10 -15.60 -16.78
N VAL A 391 -7.66 -14.39 -17.10
CA VAL A 391 -8.50 -13.21 -17.16
C VAL A 391 -8.25 -12.45 -18.46
N ARG A 392 -9.31 -11.98 -19.11
CA ARG A 392 -9.24 -11.07 -20.26
C ARG A 392 -10.19 -9.89 -20.06
N ILE A 393 -9.64 -8.68 -20.18
CA ILE A 393 -10.35 -7.41 -20.06
C ILE A 393 -9.96 -6.53 -21.25
N ALA A 394 -10.71 -6.69 -22.35
CA ALA A 394 -10.39 -6.10 -23.64
C ALA A 394 -10.48 -4.56 -23.66
N ALA A 395 -11.39 -3.99 -22.87
CA ALA A 395 -11.55 -2.55 -22.69
C ALA A 395 -11.43 -2.19 -21.21
N PRO A 396 -10.82 -1.04 -20.85
CA PRO A 396 -10.65 -0.66 -19.45
C PRO A 396 -11.97 -0.62 -18.69
N ILE A 397 -11.98 -1.18 -17.48
CA ILE A 397 -13.11 -1.05 -16.55
C ILE A 397 -13.18 0.40 -16.05
N THR A 398 -14.33 1.04 -16.23
CA THR A 398 -14.58 2.44 -15.83
C THR A 398 -15.50 2.51 -14.62
N GLY A 399 -15.68 3.71 -14.05
CA GLY A 399 -16.51 3.92 -12.86
C GLY A 399 -15.99 3.18 -11.62
N SER A 400 -14.70 2.86 -11.55
CA SER A 400 -14.13 2.06 -10.47
C SER A 400 -12.65 2.36 -10.27
N ASN A 401 -12.19 2.25 -9.02
CA ASN A 401 -10.77 2.34 -8.67
C ASN A 401 -10.03 0.99 -8.69
N ASP A 402 -10.76 -0.12 -8.59
CA ASP A 402 -10.16 -1.45 -8.46
C ASP A 402 -10.23 -2.24 -9.79
N GLY A 403 -11.38 -2.19 -10.47
CA GLY A 403 -11.59 -2.86 -11.75
C GLY A 403 -12.16 -4.25 -11.52
N LEU A 404 -11.45 -5.28 -11.97
CA LEU A 404 -11.67 -6.65 -11.52
C LEU A 404 -10.79 -6.90 -10.29
N MET A 405 -11.39 -7.37 -9.20
CA MET A 405 -10.65 -7.88 -8.04
C MET A 405 -10.69 -9.40 -8.04
N VAL A 406 -9.52 -10.03 -7.95
CA VAL A 406 -9.39 -11.47 -7.67
C VAL A 406 -9.04 -11.63 -6.20
N VAL A 407 -10.01 -12.11 -5.42
CA VAL A 407 -9.97 -12.15 -3.95
C VAL A 407 -10.02 -13.59 -3.49
N ASP A 408 -9.11 -14.02 -2.62
CA ASP A 408 -9.21 -15.32 -1.96
C ASP A 408 -9.61 -15.17 -0.49
N SER A 409 -10.22 -16.21 0.09
CA SER A 409 -10.72 -16.18 1.47
C SER A 409 -9.62 -16.16 2.55
N LEU A 410 -8.37 -16.50 2.22
CA LEU A 410 -7.26 -16.48 3.18
C LEU A 410 -6.56 -15.11 3.22
N GLY A 411 -6.43 -14.46 2.06
CA GLY A 411 -5.83 -13.12 1.94
C GLY A 411 -6.83 -11.98 2.11
N GLY A 412 -8.09 -12.21 1.75
CA GLY A 412 -9.15 -11.21 1.76
C GLY A 412 -8.92 -10.07 0.76
N GLU A 413 -9.80 -9.07 0.82
CA GLU A 413 -9.77 -7.88 -0.03
C GLU A 413 -8.43 -7.09 0.02
N PRO A 414 -7.74 -6.97 1.18
CA PRO A 414 -6.46 -6.26 1.23
C PRO A 414 -5.37 -6.87 0.34
N LEU A 415 -5.44 -8.17 0.06
CA LEU A 415 -4.50 -8.90 -0.80
C LEU A 415 -5.09 -9.27 -2.17
N ALA A 416 -6.18 -8.62 -2.57
CA ALA A 416 -6.76 -8.81 -3.89
C ALA A 416 -5.84 -8.31 -5.00
N GLU A 417 -5.71 -9.09 -6.06
CA GLU A 417 -5.14 -8.60 -7.32
C GLU A 417 -6.19 -7.74 -8.04
N ARG A 418 -5.80 -6.52 -8.42
CA ARG A 418 -6.68 -5.50 -9.02
C ARG A 418 -6.28 -5.28 -10.47
N ILE A 419 -7.20 -5.55 -11.40
CA ILE A 419 -6.93 -5.59 -12.83
C ILE A 419 -7.95 -4.73 -13.56
N ARG A 420 -7.49 -3.64 -14.19
CA ARG A 420 -8.38 -2.72 -14.92
C ARG A 420 -8.49 -3.02 -16.41
N THR A 421 -7.44 -3.60 -16.98
CA THR A 421 -7.34 -3.94 -18.40
C THR A 421 -6.26 -5.01 -18.60
N THR A 422 -6.34 -5.80 -19.65
CA THR A 422 -5.32 -6.78 -20.01
C THR A 422 -4.95 -6.68 -21.49
N ARG A 423 -3.76 -7.18 -21.85
CA ARG A 423 -3.36 -7.37 -23.25
C ARG A 423 -3.67 -8.82 -23.66
N GLY A 424 -4.93 -9.09 -23.97
CA GLY A 424 -5.43 -10.44 -24.23
C GLY A 424 -5.60 -11.26 -22.95
N TRP A 425 -5.49 -12.57 -23.05
CA TRP A 425 -5.54 -13.46 -21.89
C TRP A 425 -4.29 -13.30 -21.02
N GLN A 426 -4.49 -13.00 -19.74
CA GLN A 426 -3.45 -12.90 -18.74
C GLN A 426 -3.69 -13.92 -17.63
N GLU A 427 -2.64 -14.59 -17.16
CA GLU A 427 -2.73 -15.47 -16.00
C GLU A 427 -2.55 -14.66 -14.71
N VAL A 428 -3.50 -14.81 -13.80
CA VAL A 428 -3.46 -14.32 -12.42
C VAL A 428 -2.98 -15.47 -11.54
N THR A 429 -2.07 -15.20 -10.61
CA THR A 429 -1.55 -16.22 -9.70
C THR A 429 -1.44 -15.68 -8.28
N LEU A 430 -2.08 -16.34 -7.32
CA LEU A 430 -1.97 -16.05 -5.89
C LEU A 430 -1.39 -17.26 -5.15
N TYR A 431 -0.52 -17.00 -4.18
CA TYR A 431 0.07 -18.00 -3.29
C TYR A 431 -0.37 -17.75 -1.86
N ARG A 432 -0.89 -18.80 -1.21
CA ARG A 432 -1.37 -18.73 0.18
C ARG A 432 -0.81 -19.87 1.01
N VAL A 433 -0.46 -19.56 2.26
CA VAL A 433 -0.13 -20.57 3.26
C VAL A 433 -1.35 -20.69 4.17
N ALA A 434 -1.94 -21.87 4.26
CA ALA A 434 -3.07 -22.09 5.16
C ALA A 434 -2.58 -22.06 6.62
N ALA A 435 -2.93 -21.03 7.38
CA ALA A 435 -2.52 -20.90 8.78
C ALA A 435 -3.28 -21.86 9.73
N GLY A 436 -4.44 -22.34 9.30
CA GLY A 436 -5.30 -23.26 10.03
C GLY A 436 -6.19 -24.03 9.07
N THR A 437 -7.37 -24.46 9.53
CA THR A 437 -8.36 -25.22 8.74
C THR A 437 -9.38 -24.31 8.04
N ALA A 438 -9.12 -23.00 7.99
CA ALA A 438 -10.00 -22.04 7.36
C ALA A 438 -10.21 -22.41 5.87
N PRO A 439 -11.46 -22.39 5.38
CA PRO A 439 -11.73 -22.78 4.01
C PRO A 439 -11.08 -21.82 3.00
N LEU A 440 -10.62 -22.37 1.88
CA LEU A 440 -10.07 -21.62 0.76
C LEU A 440 -11.08 -21.53 -0.38
N ALA A 441 -11.47 -20.32 -0.75
CA ALA A 441 -12.29 -20.01 -1.92
C ALA A 441 -11.68 -18.80 -2.66
N VAL A 442 -12.00 -18.66 -3.95
CA VAL A 442 -11.63 -17.50 -4.77
C VAL A 442 -12.88 -16.83 -5.31
N SER A 443 -12.89 -15.50 -5.34
CA SER A 443 -13.97 -14.67 -5.86
C SER A 443 -13.43 -13.68 -6.89
N PHE A 444 -14.21 -13.48 -7.94
CA PHE A 444 -13.95 -12.53 -9.02
C PHE A 444 -15.00 -11.43 -8.93
N VAL A 445 -14.57 -10.25 -8.50
CA VAL A 445 -15.45 -9.11 -8.19
C VAL A 445 -15.27 -8.02 -9.23
N LEU A 446 -16.30 -7.78 -10.04
CA LEU A 446 -16.31 -6.69 -11.01
C LEU A 446 -16.91 -5.46 -10.33
N THR A 447 -16.07 -4.49 -9.99
CA THR A 447 -16.46 -3.33 -9.15
C THR A 447 -16.92 -2.12 -9.94
N GLY A 448 -16.90 -2.18 -11.27
CA GLY A 448 -17.24 -1.06 -12.15
C GLY A 448 -17.86 -1.49 -13.47
N LEU A 449 -17.97 -0.55 -14.39
CA LEU A 449 -18.57 -0.74 -15.72
C LEU A 449 -17.56 -1.40 -16.66
N GLY A 450 -17.94 -2.51 -17.28
CA GLY A 450 -17.04 -3.22 -18.19
C GLY A 450 -17.44 -4.65 -18.44
N THR A 451 -16.56 -5.37 -19.14
CA THR A 451 -16.71 -6.81 -19.42
C THR A 451 -15.40 -7.51 -19.09
N VAL A 452 -15.51 -8.65 -18.41
CA VAL A 452 -14.40 -9.50 -18.01
C VAL A 452 -14.72 -10.92 -18.45
N ASP A 453 -13.78 -11.54 -19.16
CA ASP A 453 -13.82 -12.98 -19.42
C ASP A 453 -12.83 -13.69 -18.48
N ILE A 454 -13.25 -14.84 -17.94
CA ILE A 454 -12.51 -15.62 -16.94
C ILE A 454 -12.58 -17.08 -17.36
N ASP A 455 -11.45 -17.78 -17.25
CA ASP A 455 -11.36 -19.22 -17.54
C ASP A 455 -10.24 -19.87 -16.73
N ASP A 456 -10.11 -21.20 -16.78
CA ASP A 456 -8.99 -21.97 -16.23
C ASP A 456 -8.73 -21.68 -14.74
N VAL A 457 -9.78 -21.57 -13.92
CA VAL A 457 -9.64 -21.32 -12.48
C VAL A 457 -9.19 -22.60 -11.77
N ARG A 458 -8.07 -22.52 -11.07
CA ARG A 458 -7.43 -23.68 -10.43
C ARG A 458 -6.98 -23.35 -9.02
N ILE A 459 -7.10 -24.32 -8.13
CA ILE A 459 -6.53 -24.27 -6.78
C ILE A 459 -5.68 -25.52 -6.59
N GLU A 460 -4.37 -25.34 -6.51
CA GLU A 460 -3.39 -26.42 -6.58
C GLU A 460 -2.53 -26.42 -5.32
N PRO A 461 -2.54 -27.49 -4.50
CA PRO A 461 -1.63 -27.59 -3.37
C PRO A 461 -0.20 -27.89 -3.85
N LEU A 462 0.78 -27.36 -3.14
CA LEU A 462 2.19 -27.70 -3.33
C LEU A 462 2.49 -29.00 -2.60
N LEU A 463 2.98 -30.01 -3.31
CA LEU A 463 3.52 -31.21 -2.70
C LEU A 463 4.69 -30.84 -1.79
N PRO A 464 4.75 -31.37 -0.55
CA PRO A 464 5.98 -31.32 0.22
C PRO A 464 7.11 -31.89 -0.63
N ALA A 465 8.24 -31.19 -0.72
CA ALA A 465 9.46 -31.83 -1.22
C ALA A 465 9.65 -33.12 -0.40
N GLY A 466 9.74 -34.28 -1.06
CA GLY A 466 9.84 -35.56 -0.38
C GLY A 466 10.91 -35.50 0.70
N ALA A 467 10.68 -36.16 1.83
CA ALA A 467 11.59 -36.22 2.98
C ALA A 467 12.92 -36.91 2.61
N GLY A 468 13.73 -36.26 1.79
CA GLY A 468 15.15 -36.50 1.62
C GLY A 468 15.90 -35.56 2.56
N ARG A 469 16.81 -36.13 3.36
CA ARG A 469 17.66 -35.48 4.37
C ARG A 469 17.94 -34.00 4.09
N LEU A 470 17.66 -33.17 5.10
CA LEU A 470 18.09 -31.77 5.22
C LEU A 470 19.61 -31.68 5.44
N ASP A 471 20.42 -32.35 4.63
CA ASP A 471 21.85 -32.14 4.56
C ASP A 471 22.18 -31.92 3.08
N GLN A 472 22.55 -30.67 2.77
CA GLN A 472 23.04 -30.20 1.46
C GLN A 472 21.97 -29.96 0.38
N VAL A 473 21.31 -28.80 0.46
CA VAL A 473 20.87 -28.11 -0.78
C VAL A 473 21.91 -27.03 -1.07
N ALA A 474 22.80 -27.31 -2.03
CA ALA A 474 23.66 -26.30 -2.60
C ALA A 474 22.79 -25.28 -3.37
N LEU A 475 22.96 -23.99 -3.05
CA LEU A 475 22.37 -22.91 -3.84
C LEU A 475 22.95 -22.91 -5.26
N PRO A 476 22.17 -22.65 -6.31
CA PRO A 476 22.71 -22.55 -7.66
C PRO A 476 23.66 -21.36 -7.81
N ASN A 477 24.64 -21.54 -8.68
CA ASN A 477 25.70 -20.59 -8.99
C ASN A 477 25.12 -19.28 -9.56
N THR A 478 25.71 -18.15 -9.18
CA THR A 478 25.22 -16.78 -9.43
C THR A 478 25.16 -16.33 -10.90
N ASP A 479 25.46 -17.20 -11.86
CA ASP A 479 25.50 -16.87 -13.29
C ASP A 479 24.15 -16.95 -14.01
N ASP A 480 23.14 -17.63 -13.44
CA ASP A 480 21.80 -17.74 -14.06
C ASP A 480 20.92 -16.47 -13.88
N LEU A 481 21.37 -15.48 -13.12
CA LEU A 481 20.68 -14.19 -12.95
C LEU A 481 20.90 -13.20 -14.11
N ARG A 482 21.67 -13.57 -15.14
CA ARG A 482 22.02 -12.66 -16.26
C ARG A 482 21.12 -12.76 -17.49
N ARG A 483 20.04 -13.56 -17.46
CA ARG A 483 19.11 -13.70 -18.59
C ARG A 483 17.70 -13.21 -18.23
N LEU A 484 17.57 -11.91 -18.02
CA LEU A 484 16.28 -11.22 -18.17
C LEU A 484 16.31 -10.42 -19.49
N PRO A 485 15.27 -10.47 -20.33
CA PRO A 485 15.20 -9.64 -21.52
C PRO A 485 15.09 -8.17 -21.10
N VAL A 486 15.98 -7.34 -21.61
CA VAL A 486 15.88 -5.88 -21.55
C VAL A 486 14.66 -5.48 -22.37
N VAL A 487 13.55 -5.16 -21.69
CA VAL A 487 12.45 -4.43 -22.30
C VAL A 487 12.89 -2.96 -22.29
N ARG A 488 13.09 -2.40 -23.49
CA ARG A 488 13.29 -0.96 -23.69
C ARG A 488 12.00 -0.20 -23.45
#